data_AF-A0A920LEU8-F1
#
_entry.id   AF-A0A920LEU8-F1
#
_cell.length_a   1.000
_cell.length_b   1.000
_cell.length_c   1.000
_cell.angle_alpha   90.00
_cell.angle_beta   90.00
_cell.angle_gamma   90.00
#
_symmetry.space_group_name_H-M   'P 1'
#
loop_
_entity.id
_entity.type
_entity.pdbx_description
1 polymer ?
#
loop_
_entity_poly.entity_id
_entity_poly.type
_entity_poly.pdbx_seq_one_letter_code
_entity_poly.pdbx_strand_id
1 'polypeptide(L)'
;MQHRNKFFSKDGIYGDGKVWSTENSKIQSWINGETKESFVNANMKELAFTGFMSNRGRQNVANYLTKQLKVDWRIGAKYFEALLIDYDVHSNYGNWLYNAGIGNDSMPFRMFNPSLQSERYDPDKVYEKTWLND
;
A
#
# COMPACT_ATOMS: atom_id res chain seq x y z
N MET A 1 -12.10 -2.59 21.10
CA MET A 1 -11.05 -1.84 20.36
C MET A 1 -10.86 -0.46 20.95
N GLN A 2 -9.65 -0.12 21.39
CA GLN A 2 -9.29 1.27 21.71
C GLN A 2 -9.41 2.12 20.42
N HIS A 3 -9.86 3.37 20.54
CA HIS A 3 -9.96 4.35 19.44
C HIS A 3 -10.98 4.09 18.31
N ARG A 4 -12.02 3.25 18.53
CA ARG A 4 -13.07 2.83 17.56
C ARG A 4 -13.28 3.73 16.32
N ASN A 5 -13.84 4.92 16.47
CA ASN A 5 -14.22 5.77 15.32
C ASN A 5 -13.02 6.37 14.59
N LYS A 6 -11.88 6.54 15.28
CA LYS A 6 -10.64 7.07 14.68
C LYS A 6 -9.94 6.05 13.78
N PHE A 7 -10.13 4.76 14.05
CA PHE A 7 -9.47 3.68 13.31
C PHE A 7 -9.80 3.68 11.81
N PHE A 8 -11.01 4.11 11.44
CA PHE A 8 -11.46 4.18 10.04
C PHE A 8 -11.54 5.61 9.49
N SER A 9 -11.13 6.61 10.28
CA SER A 9 -11.20 8.02 9.90
C SER A 9 -10.09 8.38 8.91
N LYS A 10 -10.26 9.48 8.18
CA LYS A 10 -9.25 9.98 7.25
C LYS A 10 -7.91 10.30 7.96
N ASP A 11 -7.99 10.75 9.21
CA ASP A 11 -6.84 11.13 10.03
C ASP A 11 -6.25 9.96 10.82
N GLY A 12 -6.91 8.80 10.84
CA GLY A 12 -6.44 7.67 11.63
C GLY A 12 -6.43 7.96 13.14
N ILE A 13 -5.52 7.28 13.85
CA ILE A 13 -5.43 7.35 15.31
C ILE A 13 -4.69 8.62 15.76
N TYR A 14 -3.60 8.95 15.07
CA TYR A 14 -2.66 10.02 15.44
C TYR A 14 -2.40 11.06 14.33
N GLY A 15 -3.12 11.03 13.21
CA GLY A 15 -2.95 12.03 12.16
C GLY A 15 -3.52 13.41 12.53
N ASP A 16 -2.99 14.43 11.88
CA ASP A 16 -3.19 15.86 12.18
C ASP A 16 -3.74 16.65 10.97
N GLY A 17 -4.77 16.12 10.29
CA GLY A 17 -5.46 16.86 9.22
C GLY A 17 -4.75 16.83 7.87
N LYS A 18 -3.97 15.78 7.59
CA LYS A 18 -3.27 15.60 6.31
C LYS A 18 -4.24 15.66 5.12
N VAL A 19 -3.90 16.48 4.13
CA VAL A 19 -4.65 16.56 2.88
C VAL A 19 -4.28 15.38 1.99
N TRP A 20 -5.22 14.44 1.85
CA TRP A 20 -5.11 13.30 0.97
C TRP A 20 -5.71 13.59 -0.40
N SER A 21 -5.03 13.13 -1.46
CA SER A 21 -5.52 13.17 -2.83
C SER A 21 -6.57 12.06 -3.07
N THR A 22 -7.56 12.37 -3.89
CA THR A 22 -8.54 11.40 -4.44
C THR A 22 -8.52 11.45 -5.97
N GLU A 23 -7.39 11.83 -6.56
CA GLU A 23 -7.23 11.99 -8.00
C GLU A 23 -7.28 10.61 -8.69
N ASN A 24 -8.27 10.42 -9.57
CA ASN A 24 -8.55 9.11 -10.16
C ASN A 24 -7.38 8.55 -10.98
N SER A 25 -6.63 9.40 -11.70
CA SER A 25 -5.45 8.99 -12.48
C SER A 25 -4.40 8.25 -11.63
N LYS A 26 -4.08 8.77 -10.43
CA LYS A 26 -3.13 8.17 -9.50
C LYS A 26 -3.65 6.87 -8.88
N ILE A 27 -4.96 6.83 -8.62
CA ILE A 27 -5.60 5.63 -8.07
C ILE A 27 -5.58 4.52 -9.11
N GLN A 28 -6.00 4.81 -10.35
CA GLN A 28 -6.06 3.83 -11.43
C GLN A 28 -4.66 3.33 -11.80
N SER A 29 -3.64 4.20 -11.89
CA SER A 29 -2.28 3.76 -12.19
C SER A 29 -1.71 2.83 -11.11
N TRP A 30 -2.06 3.06 -9.84
CA TRP A 30 -1.70 2.15 -8.75
C TRP A 30 -2.47 0.83 -8.82
N ILE A 31 -3.80 0.87 -9.00
CA ILE A 31 -4.65 -0.31 -9.11
C ILE A 31 -4.21 -1.21 -10.28
N ASN A 32 -3.95 -0.63 -11.45
CA ASN A 32 -3.61 -1.35 -12.66
C ASN A 32 -2.15 -1.83 -12.70
N GLY A 33 -1.30 -1.41 -11.74
CA GLY A 33 0.13 -1.68 -11.79
C GLY A 33 0.81 -0.98 -12.98
N GLU A 34 0.49 0.28 -13.20
CA GLU A 34 1.00 1.15 -14.29
C GLU A 34 1.73 2.38 -13.73
N THR A 35 2.29 2.24 -12.52
CA THR A 35 3.10 3.30 -11.91
C THR A 35 4.49 3.36 -12.54
N LYS A 36 5.30 4.33 -12.12
CA LYS A 36 6.70 4.43 -12.56
C LYS A 36 7.62 3.36 -11.94
N GLU A 37 7.14 2.61 -10.95
CA GLU A 37 7.95 1.67 -10.17
C GLU A 37 7.53 0.22 -10.49
N SER A 38 8.40 -0.50 -11.20
CA SER A 38 8.16 -1.89 -11.61
C SER A 38 7.84 -2.83 -10.44
N PHE A 39 8.54 -2.67 -9.31
CA PHE A 39 8.30 -3.47 -8.12
C PHE A 39 6.89 -3.28 -7.53
N VAL A 40 6.39 -2.04 -7.53
CA VAL A 40 5.01 -1.74 -7.12
C VAL A 40 4.04 -2.39 -8.11
N ASN A 41 4.30 -2.23 -9.41
CA ASN A 41 3.46 -2.75 -10.48
C ASN A 41 3.31 -4.27 -10.42
N ALA A 42 4.42 -5.00 -10.24
CA ALA A 42 4.43 -6.45 -10.11
C ALA A 42 3.55 -6.93 -8.94
N ASN A 43 3.67 -6.28 -7.78
CA ASN A 43 2.84 -6.60 -6.62
C ASN A 43 1.35 -6.30 -6.86
N MET A 44 1.03 -5.15 -7.47
CA MET A 44 -0.36 -4.81 -7.76
C MET A 44 -1.01 -5.79 -8.75
N LYS A 45 -0.24 -6.27 -9.74
CA LYS A 45 -0.68 -7.34 -10.64
C LYS A 45 -0.85 -8.67 -9.91
N GLU A 46 0.10 -9.10 -9.06
CA GLU A 46 -0.03 -10.31 -8.23
C GLU A 46 -1.36 -10.29 -7.44
N LEU A 47 -1.65 -9.19 -6.76
CA LEU A 47 -2.89 -9.05 -5.99
C LEU A 47 -4.13 -9.17 -6.86
N ALA A 48 -4.17 -8.47 -7.99
CA ALA A 48 -5.32 -8.50 -8.89
C ALA A 48 -5.58 -9.90 -9.47
N PHE A 49 -4.52 -10.65 -9.78
CA PHE A 49 -4.63 -11.98 -10.38
C PHE A 49 -4.89 -13.09 -9.38
N THR A 50 -4.37 -12.98 -8.16
CA THR A 50 -4.34 -14.11 -7.20
C THR A 50 -5.17 -13.89 -5.94
N GLY A 51 -5.52 -12.64 -5.63
CA GLY A 51 -6.07 -12.28 -4.33
C GLY A 51 -5.06 -12.37 -3.18
N PHE A 52 -3.77 -12.57 -3.48
CA PHE A 52 -2.69 -12.62 -2.49
C PHE A 52 -1.61 -11.60 -2.81
N MET A 53 -0.89 -11.15 -1.79
CA MET A 53 0.32 -10.35 -1.95
C MET A 53 1.25 -10.62 -0.78
N SER A 54 2.54 -10.81 -1.05
CA SER A 54 3.53 -10.99 0.01
C SER A 54 3.52 -9.82 1.02
N ASN A 55 3.85 -10.08 2.30
CA ASN A 55 3.90 -9.02 3.32
C ASN A 55 4.85 -7.87 2.91
N ARG A 56 5.97 -8.18 2.26
CA ARG A 56 6.91 -7.18 1.74
C ARG A 56 6.28 -6.35 0.64
N GLY A 57 5.50 -6.97 -0.24
CA GLY A 57 4.67 -6.32 -1.24
C GLY A 57 3.69 -5.34 -0.64
N ARG A 58 2.87 -5.81 0.31
CA ARG A 58 1.82 -5.01 0.99
C ARG A 58 2.39 -3.73 1.59
N GLN A 59 3.54 -3.84 2.27
CA GLN A 59 4.28 -2.71 2.83
C GLN A 59 4.72 -1.70 1.76
N ASN A 60 5.27 -2.18 0.64
CA ASN A 60 5.76 -1.32 -0.43
C ASN A 60 4.64 -0.59 -1.15
N VAL A 61 3.58 -1.30 -1.55
CA VAL A 61 2.48 -0.68 -2.32
C VAL A 61 1.67 0.29 -1.45
N ALA A 62 1.49 0.00 -0.15
CA ALA A 62 0.81 0.90 0.78
C ALA A 62 1.65 2.16 1.07
N ASN A 63 2.96 2.00 1.28
CA ASN A 63 3.85 3.14 1.45
C ASN A 63 3.90 4.00 0.18
N TYR A 64 3.96 3.38 -1.00
CA TYR A 64 3.96 4.10 -2.27
C TYR A 64 2.69 4.94 -2.46
N LEU A 65 1.51 4.35 -2.24
CA LEU A 65 0.22 5.03 -2.35
C LEU A 65 0.13 6.24 -1.42
N THR A 66 0.58 6.09 -0.16
CA THR A 66 0.34 7.08 0.90
C THR A 66 1.44 8.13 1.02
N LYS A 67 2.69 7.79 0.68
CA LYS A 67 3.84 8.70 0.79
C LYS A 67 4.16 9.36 -0.56
N GLN A 68 4.14 8.60 -1.66
CA GLN A 68 4.57 9.12 -2.95
C GLN A 68 3.40 9.68 -3.76
N LEU A 69 2.31 8.91 -3.89
CA LEU A 69 1.10 9.41 -4.57
C LEU A 69 0.27 10.33 -3.68
N LYS A 70 0.46 10.28 -2.36
CA LYS A 70 -0.30 11.02 -1.34
C LYS A 70 -1.81 10.81 -1.46
N VAL A 71 -2.21 9.62 -1.91
CA VAL A 71 -3.61 9.23 -2.06
C VAL A 71 -4.19 8.82 -0.71
N ASP A 72 -5.48 9.07 -0.51
CA ASP A 72 -6.22 8.65 0.68
C ASP A 72 -6.05 7.14 0.93
N TRP A 73 -5.39 6.81 2.04
CA TRP A 73 -5.04 5.45 2.42
C TRP A 73 -6.26 4.51 2.47
N ARG A 74 -7.46 5.05 2.75
CA ARG A 74 -8.69 4.26 2.85
C ARG A 74 -9.10 3.67 1.50
N ILE A 75 -8.68 4.27 0.40
CA ILE A 75 -8.89 3.75 -0.96
C ILE A 75 -8.11 2.45 -1.13
N GLY A 76 -6.83 2.45 -0.76
CA GLY A 76 -5.99 1.26 -0.76
C GLY A 76 -6.49 0.19 0.21
N ALA A 77 -6.90 0.59 1.42
CA ALA A 77 -7.44 -0.33 2.42
C ALA A 77 -8.71 -1.05 1.92
N LYS A 78 -9.63 -0.33 1.28
CA LYS A 78 -10.84 -0.90 0.68
C LYS A 78 -10.54 -1.78 -0.54
N TYR A 79 -9.55 -1.40 -1.34
CA TYR A 79 -9.12 -2.23 -2.47
C TYR A 79 -8.56 -3.57 -1.98
N PHE A 80 -7.75 -3.54 -0.91
CA PHE A 80 -7.24 -4.74 -0.26
C PHE A 80 -8.36 -5.57 0.37
N GLU A 81 -9.35 -4.94 1.00
CA GLU A 81 -10.54 -5.64 1.52
C GLU A 81 -11.31 -6.38 0.43
N ALA A 82 -11.42 -5.81 -0.76
CA ALA A 82 -12.14 -6.42 -1.87
C ALA A 82 -11.41 -7.63 -2.50
N LEU A 83 -10.07 -7.68 -2.41
CA LEU A 83 -9.26 -8.66 -3.15
C LEU A 83 -8.53 -9.68 -2.28
N LEU A 84 -8.12 -9.31 -1.08
CA LEU A 84 -7.30 -10.20 -0.26
C LEU A 84 -8.09 -11.43 0.18
N ILE A 85 -7.61 -12.60 -0.24
CA ILE A 85 -8.15 -13.89 0.18
C ILE A 85 -7.97 -14.12 1.69
N ASP A 86 -6.99 -13.46 2.30
CA ASP A 86 -6.67 -13.51 3.72
C ASP A 86 -7.09 -12.24 4.47
N TYR A 87 -8.11 -11.52 3.97
CA TYR A 87 -8.58 -10.30 4.61
C TYR A 87 -9.00 -10.52 6.06
N ASP A 88 -8.38 -9.73 6.94
CA ASP A 88 -8.85 -9.48 8.30
C ASP A 88 -8.93 -7.96 8.51
N VAL A 89 -10.08 -7.49 8.99
CA VAL A 89 -10.36 -6.06 9.15
C VAL A 89 -9.32 -5.35 10.03
N HIS A 90 -8.89 -5.97 11.12
CA HIS A 90 -8.00 -5.33 12.07
C HIS A 90 -6.57 -5.30 11.53
N SER A 91 -6.13 -6.40 10.93
CA SER A 91 -4.80 -6.55 10.35
C SER A 91 -4.65 -5.66 9.12
N ASN A 92 -5.65 -5.61 8.23
CA ASN A 92 -5.61 -4.76 7.04
C ASN A 92 -5.55 -3.27 7.42
N TYR A 93 -6.58 -2.77 8.09
CA TYR A 93 -6.66 -1.34 8.40
C TYR A 93 -5.55 -0.88 9.36
N GLY A 94 -5.15 -1.73 10.32
CA GLY A 94 -4.03 -1.45 11.21
C GLY A 94 -2.71 -1.26 10.46
N ASN A 95 -2.41 -2.16 9.51
CA ASN A 95 -1.21 -2.04 8.67
C ASN A 95 -1.28 -0.83 7.73
N TRP A 96 -2.46 -0.50 7.20
CA TRP A 96 -2.63 0.70 6.37
C TRP A 96 -2.38 2.00 7.16
N LEU A 97 -2.89 2.10 8.38
CA LEU A 97 -2.62 3.22 9.28
C LEU A 97 -1.11 3.34 9.59
N TYR A 98 -0.46 2.21 9.84
CA TYR A 98 0.98 2.15 10.08
C TYR A 98 1.76 2.68 8.88
N ASN A 99 1.52 2.13 7.67
CA ASN A 99 2.22 2.55 6.45
C ASN A 99 1.92 4.00 6.05
N ALA A 100 0.72 4.50 6.35
CA ALA A 100 0.34 5.90 6.14
C ALA A 100 1.02 6.86 7.13
N GLY A 101 1.56 6.36 8.26
CA GLY A 101 2.18 7.14 9.33
C GLY A 101 1.18 7.88 10.22
N ILE A 102 -0.06 7.37 10.31
CA ILE A 102 -1.16 7.94 11.12
C ILE A 102 -1.72 6.92 12.13
N GLY A 103 -1.04 5.78 12.26
CA GLY A 103 -1.24 4.76 13.30
C GLY A 103 -0.23 4.90 14.44
N ASN A 104 -0.14 3.87 15.28
CA ASN A 104 0.80 3.81 16.40
C ASN A 104 2.22 3.44 15.92
N ASP A 105 2.84 4.31 15.12
CA ASP A 105 4.17 4.08 14.56
C ASP A 105 5.24 4.84 15.34
N SER A 106 6.33 4.14 15.70
CA SER A 106 7.53 4.76 16.26
C SER A 106 8.33 5.56 15.23
N MET A 107 8.05 5.41 13.92
CA MET A 107 8.73 6.09 12.81
C MET A 107 7.75 6.64 11.75
N PRO A 108 6.94 7.66 12.05
CA PRO A 108 5.85 8.14 11.19
C PRO A 108 6.29 8.64 9.79
N PHE A 109 7.58 8.98 9.65
CA PHE A 109 8.19 9.47 8.41
C PHE A 109 8.87 8.39 7.56
N ARG A 110 8.69 7.10 7.91
CA ARG A 110 9.26 6.00 7.13
C ARG A 110 8.72 6.04 5.69
N MET A 111 9.66 6.16 4.75
CA MET A 111 9.41 6.06 3.32
C MET A 111 10.23 4.92 2.76
N PHE A 112 9.62 4.12 1.90
CA PHE A 112 10.33 3.13 1.11
C PHE A 112 10.69 3.72 -0.24
N ASN A 113 11.92 3.43 -0.67
CA ASN A 113 12.34 3.59 -2.06
C ASN A 113 12.08 2.23 -2.74
N PRO A 114 11.08 2.12 -3.65
CA PRO A 114 10.74 0.85 -4.27
C PRO A 114 11.89 0.22 -5.06
N SER A 115 12.75 1.03 -5.70
CA SER A 115 13.91 0.54 -6.44
C SER A 115 14.92 -0.15 -5.50
N LEU A 116 15.23 0.47 -4.35
CA LEU A 116 16.11 -0.15 -3.34
C LEU A 116 15.48 -1.38 -2.69
N GLN A 117 14.15 -1.41 -2.54
CA GLN A 117 13.44 -2.57 -2.02
C GLN A 117 13.50 -3.72 -3.01
N SER A 118 13.33 -3.43 -4.29
CA SER A 118 13.52 -4.40 -5.36
C SER A 118 14.94 -4.96 -5.38
N GLU A 119 15.98 -4.13 -5.41
CA GLU A 119 17.38 -4.59 -5.39
C GLU A 119 17.66 -5.52 -4.21
N ARG A 120 17.03 -5.27 -3.06
CA ARG A 120 17.23 -6.07 -1.85
C ARG A 120 16.44 -7.38 -1.84
N TYR A 121 15.21 -7.39 -2.36
CA TYR A 121 14.26 -8.50 -2.19
C TYR A 121 13.97 -9.26 -3.48
N ASP A 122 14.36 -8.73 -4.63
CA ASP A 122 14.30 -9.33 -5.96
C ASP A 122 15.56 -8.95 -6.79
N PRO A 123 16.78 -9.28 -6.31
CA PRO A 123 18.02 -8.83 -6.94
C PRO A 123 18.15 -9.28 -8.41
N ASP A 124 17.61 -10.45 -8.75
CA ASP A 124 17.65 -11.03 -10.10
C ASP A 124 16.44 -10.65 -10.98
N LYS A 125 15.54 -9.81 -10.44
CA LYS A 125 14.30 -9.36 -11.09
C LYS A 125 13.35 -10.50 -11.48
N VAL A 126 13.46 -11.66 -10.82
CA VAL A 126 12.67 -12.85 -11.14
C VAL A 126 11.19 -12.59 -10.83
N TYR A 127 10.91 -11.98 -9.68
CA TYR A 127 9.54 -11.67 -9.27
C TYR A 127 8.92 -10.61 -10.19
N GLU A 128 9.63 -9.51 -10.48
CA GLU A 128 9.15 -8.48 -11.40
C GLU A 128 8.88 -9.04 -12.80
N LYS A 129 9.81 -9.81 -13.39
CA LYS A 129 9.62 -10.42 -14.71
C LYS A 129 8.41 -11.36 -14.75
N THR A 130 8.20 -12.13 -13.69
CA THR A 130 7.07 -13.07 -13.59
C THR A 130 5.72 -12.37 -13.72
N TRP A 131 5.57 -11.17 -13.14
CA TRP A 131 4.29 -10.47 -13.09
C TRP A 131 4.13 -9.38 -14.14
N LEU A 132 5.24 -8.86 -14.69
CA LEU A 132 5.18 -7.80 -15.69
C LEU A 132 5.11 -8.31 -17.13
N ASN A 133 5.46 -9.58 -17.38
CA ASN A 133 5.54 -10.17 -18.73
C ASN A 133 6.41 -9.33 -19.70
N ASP A 134 7.48 -8.74 -19.17
CA ASP A 134 8.48 -7.96 -19.91
C ASP A 134 9.71 -8.82 -20.25
#